data_AF-A0A1K2FT00-F1
#
_entry.id   AF-A0A1K2FT00-F1
#
_cell.length_a   1.000
_cell.length_b   1.000
_cell.length_c   1.000
_cell.angle_alpha   90.00
_cell.angle_beta   90.00
_cell.angle_gamma   90.00
#
_symmetry.space_group_name_H-M   'P 1'
#
loop_
_entity.id
_entity.type
_entity.pdbx_description
1 polymer ?
#
loop_
_entity_poly.entity_id
_entity_poly.type
_entity_poly.pdbx_seq_one_letter_code
_entity_poly.pdbx_strand_id
1 'polypeptide(L)'
;MSRERSRAVAFLLAPLFLLLSLALLDTGGLTTAVALAATAAAGSALALCTHLAARSVPAVPPTRVRTAIRDRARRTAFLPQRDPDAPGRRRPRAPGRTLPATAA
;
A
#
# COMPACT_ATOMS: atom_id res chain seq x y z
N MET A 1 -10.34 -13.07 -8.10
CA MET A 1 -9.30 -13.01 -9.16
C MET A 1 -7.86 -12.83 -8.67
N SER A 2 -7.40 -11.69 -8.11
CA SER A 2 -5.96 -11.57 -7.74
C SER A 2 -5.53 -12.51 -6.60
N ARG A 3 -6.37 -12.69 -5.57
CA ARG A 3 -6.12 -13.61 -4.45
C ARG A 3 -6.08 -15.09 -4.86
N GLU A 4 -6.85 -15.48 -5.87
CA GLU A 4 -6.89 -16.87 -6.36
C GLU A 4 -5.66 -17.17 -7.21
N ARG A 5 -5.24 -16.21 -8.05
CA ARG A 5 -4.00 -16.32 -8.83
C ARG A 5 -2.77 -16.46 -7.93
N SER A 6 -2.67 -15.68 -6.85
CA SER A 6 -1.54 -15.82 -5.90
C SER A 6 -1.56 -17.15 -5.16
N ARG A 7 -2.74 -17.68 -4.81
CA ARG A 7 -2.86 -18.99 -4.16
C ARG A 7 -2.49 -20.13 -5.11
N ALA A 8 -2.93 -20.06 -6.36
CA ALA A 8 -2.58 -21.03 -7.39
C ALA A 8 -1.07 -21.05 -7.66
N VAL A 9 -0.43 -19.88 -7.74
CA VAL A 9 1.03 -19.79 -7.94
C VAL A 9 1.80 -20.36 -6.74
N ALA A 10 1.38 -20.05 -5.50
CA ALA A 10 2.00 -20.61 -4.31
C ALA A 10 1.83 -22.15 -4.24
N PHE A 11 0.65 -22.66 -4.59
CA PHE A 11 0.37 -24.09 -4.66
C PHE A 11 1.20 -24.82 -5.73
N LEU A 12 1.59 -24.13 -6.81
CA LEU A 12 2.42 -24.72 -7.87
C LEU A 12 3.91 -24.67 -7.53
N LEU A 13 4.37 -23.57 -6.93
CA LEU A 13 5.80 -23.37 -6.62
C LEU A 13 6.27 -24.15 -5.39
N ALA A 14 5.41 -24.35 -4.38
CA ALA A 14 5.75 -25.11 -3.18
C ALA A 14 6.17 -26.57 -3.46
N PRO A 15 5.41 -27.39 -4.22
CA PRO A 15 5.83 -28.76 -4.51
C PRO A 15 7.05 -28.81 -5.43
N LEU A 16 7.17 -27.89 -6.39
CA LEU A 16 8.34 -27.80 -7.28
C LEU A 16 9.62 -27.53 -6.48
N PHE A 17 9.55 -26.61 -5.52
CA PHE A 17 10.68 -26.30 -4.64
C PHE A 17 11.06 -27.49 -3.75
N LEU A 18 10.06 -28.21 -3.22
CA LEU A 18 10.27 -29.40 -2.39
C LEU A 18 10.90 -30.55 -3.18
N LEU A 19 10.41 -30.83 -4.39
CA LEU A 19 10.94 -31.85 -5.30
C LEU A 19 12.38 -31.56 -5.71
N LEU A 20 12.69 -30.29 -6.05
CA LEU A 20 14.05 -29.87 -6.40
C LEU A 20 15.02 -30.05 -5.23
N SER A 21 14.58 -29.73 -4.01
CA SER A 21 15.37 -29.93 -2.80
C SER A 21 15.66 -31.42 -2.58
N LEU A 22 14.64 -32.28 -2.65
CA LEU A 22 14.80 -33.73 -2.51
C LEU A 22 15.75 -34.33 -3.56
N ALA A 23 15.66 -33.91 -4.81
CA ALA A 23 16.56 -34.36 -5.86
C ALA A 23 18.03 -33.91 -5.63
N LEU A 24 18.25 -32.70 -5.10
CA LEU A 24 19.59 -32.21 -4.75
C LEU A 24 20.16 -32.93 -3.51
N LEU A 25 19.32 -33.31 -2.55
CA LEU A 25 19.73 -34.10 -1.39
C LEU A 25 20.19 -35.51 -1.82
N ASP A 26 19.47 -36.14 -2.76
CA ASP A 26 19.77 -37.48 -3.27
C ASP A 26 21.09 -37.55 -4.07
N THR A 27 21.54 -36.42 -4.62
CA THR A 27 22.82 -36.31 -5.34
C THR A 27 24.05 -36.10 -4.43
N GLY A 28 23.89 -36.16 -3.10
CA GLY A 28 25.00 -36.18 -2.14
C GLY A 28 25.65 -34.82 -1.82
N GLY A 29 25.05 -33.71 -2.29
CA GLY A 29 25.55 -32.36 -2.03
C GLY A 29 24.98 -31.75 -0.75
N LEU A 30 25.48 -32.12 0.44
CA LEU A 30 25.00 -31.53 1.70
C LEU A 30 25.16 -30.00 1.76
N THR A 31 26.24 -29.46 1.19
CA THR A 31 26.47 -28.01 1.15
C THR A 31 25.53 -27.29 0.20
N THR A 32 25.23 -27.88 -0.97
CA THR A 32 24.26 -27.33 -1.93
C THR A 32 22.84 -27.43 -1.38
N ALA A 33 22.50 -28.54 -0.72
CA ALA A 33 21.26 -28.74 0.01
C ALA A 33 21.04 -27.67 1.09
N VAL A 34 22.04 -27.41 1.94
CA VAL A 34 21.96 -26.41 3.01
C VAL A 34 21.86 -24.99 2.44
N ALA A 35 22.66 -24.65 1.42
CA ALA A 35 22.60 -23.34 0.77
C ALA A 35 21.23 -23.09 0.11
N LEU A 36 20.66 -24.11 -0.54
CA LEU A 36 19.33 -24.06 -1.13
C LEU A 36 18.26 -23.90 -0.05
N ALA A 37 18.33 -24.69 1.02
CA ALA A 37 17.40 -24.62 2.14
C ALA A 37 17.42 -23.24 2.83
N ALA A 38 18.61 -22.66 3.04
CA ALA A 38 18.76 -21.32 3.59
C ALA A 38 18.15 -20.25 2.68
N THR A 39 18.40 -20.35 1.37
CA THR A 39 17.84 -19.42 0.37
C THR A 39 16.32 -19.50 0.32
N ALA A 40 15.77 -20.71 0.43
CA ALA A 40 14.34 -20.96 0.46
C ALA A 40 13.68 -20.44 1.73
N ALA A 41 14.31 -20.67 2.88
CA ALA A 41 13.85 -20.14 4.15
C ALA A 41 13.79 -18.61 4.10
N ALA A 42 14.87 -17.96 3.64
CA ALA A 42 14.91 -16.51 3.45
C ALA A 42 13.84 -16.03 2.45
N GLY A 43 13.70 -16.69 1.30
CA GLY A 43 12.69 -16.36 0.29
C GLY A 43 11.26 -16.50 0.82
N SER A 44 10.97 -17.55 1.58
CA SER A 44 9.67 -17.78 2.20
C SER A 44 9.35 -16.75 3.29
N ALA A 45 10.34 -16.38 4.11
CA ALA A 45 10.18 -15.34 5.11
C ALA A 45 9.88 -13.99 4.45
N LEU A 46 10.59 -13.62 3.38
CA LEU A 46 10.32 -12.40 2.62
C LEU A 46 8.94 -12.44 1.95
N ALA A 47 8.54 -13.58 1.38
CA ALA A 47 7.22 -13.76 0.78
C ALA A 47 6.10 -13.61 1.83
N LEU A 48 6.29 -14.16 3.03
CA LEU A 48 5.34 -14.00 4.13
C LEU A 48 5.28 -12.55 4.61
N CYS A 49 6.43 -11.89 4.82
CA CYS A 49 6.48 -10.49 5.23
C CYS A 49 5.79 -9.57 4.21
N THR A 50 6.07 -9.75 2.92
CA THR A 50 5.42 -8.98 1.85
C THR A 50 3.93 -9.28 1.75
N HIS A 51 3.52 -10.54 1.94
CA HIS A 51 2.10 -10.90 1.97
C HIS A 51 1.37 -10.23 3.13
N LEU A 52 1.93 -10.29 4.33
CA LEU A 52 1.37 -9.66 5.53
C LEU A 52 1.31 -8.13 5.36
N ALA A 53 2.36 -7.52 4.83
CA ALA A 53 2.38 -6.10 4.49
C ALA A 53 1.27 -5.75 3.49
N ALA A 54 1.11 -6.53 2.42
CA ALA A 54 0.04 -6.31 1.45
C ALA A 54 -1.38 -6.49 2.04
N ARG A 55 -1.54 -7.38 3.02
CA ARG A 55 -2.82 -7.60 3.75
C ARG A 55 -3.12 -6.50 4.76
N SER A 56 -2.10 -5.85 5.31
CA SER A 56 -2.25 -4.75 6.28
C SER A 56 -2.82 -3.47 5.66
N VAL A 57 -2.78 -3.32 4.34
CA VAL A 57 -3.32 -2.15 3.65
C VAL A 57 -4.85 -2.14 3.75
N PRO A 58 -5.47 -1.07 4.30
CA PRO A 58 -6.92 -0.97 4.38
C PRO A 58 -7.57 -1.04 2.99
N ALA A 59 -8.63 -1.82 2.86
CA ALA A 59 -9.42 -1.86 1.63
C ALA A 59 -10.24 -0.56 1.50
N VAL A 60 -9.80 0.33 0.60
CA VAL A 60 -10.44 1.63 0.39
C VAL A 60 -11.25 1.60 -0.92
N PRO A 61 -12.53 2.06 -0.93
CA PRO A 61 -13.30 2.18 -2.15
C PRO A 61 -12.58 3.06 -3.19
N PRO A 62 -12.60 2.70 -4.49
CA PRO A 62 -11.90 3.47 -5.52
C PRO A 62 -12.40 4.92 -5.62
N THR A 63 -13.67 5.15 -5.27
CA THR A 63 -14.25 6.49 -5.18
C THR A 63 -13.61 7.34 -4.08
N ARG A 64 -13.23 6.75 -2.94
CA ARG A 64 -12.54 7.45 -1.84
C ARG A 64 -11.12 7.86 -2.24
N VAL A 65 -10.42 7.04 -3.02
CA VAL A 65 -9.10 7.41 -3.57
C VAL A 65 -9.24 8.58 -4.55
N ARG A 66 -10.18 8.48 -5.50
CA ARG A 66 -10.41 9.54 -6.49
C ARG A 66 -10.84 10.86 -5.85
N THR A 67 -11.70 10.80 -4.83
CA THR A 67 -12.14 11.99 -4.09
C THR A 67 -11.00 12.56 -3.24
N ALA A 68 -10.22 11.72 -2.55
CA ALA A 68 -9.05 12.18 -1.79
C ALA A 68 -7.99 12.85 -2.69
N ILE A 69 -7.72 12.29 -3.87
CA ILE A 69 -6.81 12.91 -4.86
C ILE A 69 -7.37 14.24 -5.33
N ARG A 70 -8.66 14.29 -5.67
CA ARG A 70 -9.32 15.53 -6.12
C ARG A 70 -9.34 16.60 -5.04
N ASP A 71 -9.53 16.19 -3.79
CA ASP A 71 -9.56 17.07 -2.63
C ASP A 71 -8.16 17.59 -2.27
N ARG A 72 -7.13 16.74 -2.38
CA ARG A 72 -5.72 17.17 -2.30
C ARG A 72 -5.39 18.16 -3.41
N ALA A 73 -5.79 17.86 -4.65
CA ALA A 73 -5.57 18.75 -5.78
C ALA A 73 -6.25 20.10 -5.57
N ARG A 74 -7.50 20.14 -5.07
CA ARG A 74 -8.18 21.41 -4.73
C ARG A 74 -7.46 22.20 -3.64
N ARG A 75 -6.94 21.52 -2.62
CA ARG A 75 -6.19 22.15 -1.52
C ARG A 75 -4.87 22.78 -1.96
N THR A 76 -4.25 22.28 -3.03
CA THR A 76 -2.99 22.81 -3.58
C THR A 76 -3.17 23.54 -4.91
N ALA A 77 -4.39 23.57 -5.46
CA ALA A 77 -4.67 24.19 -6.77
C ALA A 77 -4.55 25.72 -6.72
N PHE A 78 -4.71 26.31 -5.53
CA PHE A 78 -4.57 27.73 -5.32
C PHE A 78 -3.30 27.99 -4.52
N LEU A 79 -2.45 28.88 -5.03
CA LEU A 79 -1.41 29.46 -4.19
C LEU A 79 -2.12 30.21 -3.05
N PRO A 80 -1.77 29.99 -1.77
CA PRO A 80 -2.28 30.82 -0.70
C PRO A 80 -2.03 32.29 -1.07
N GLN A 81 -3.12 33.05 -1.16
CA GLN A 81 -3.08 34.43 -1.58
C GLN A 81 -2.22 35.21 -0.58
N ARG A 82 -1.04 35.67 -1.01
CA ARG A 82 -0.06 36.34 -0.13
C ARG A 82 -0.53 37.70 0.37
N ASP A 83 -1.39 38.34 -0.42
CA ASP A 83 -1.99 39.62 -0.11
C ASP A 83 -3.53 39.50 -0.15
N PRO A 84 -4.19 39.45 1.02
CA PRO A 84 -5.65 39.43 1.09
C PRO A 84 -6.29 40.72 0.52
N ASP A 85 -5.52 41.78 0.29
CA ASP A 85 -5.97 43.10 -0.15
C ASP A 85 -5.61 43.47 -1.60
N ALA A 86 -5.19 42.50 -2.41
CA ALA A 86 -4.82 42.75 -3.80
C ALA A 86 -5.95 43.47 -4.59
N PRO A 87 -5.62 44.49 -5.41
CA PRO A 87 -6.60 45.29 -6.16
C PRO A 87 -7.54 44.42 -7.00
N GLY A 88 -8.85 44.69 -6.93
CA GLY A 88 -9.87 43.95 -7.69
C GLY A 88 -10.53 42.79 -6.94
N ARG A 89 -10.14 42.50 -5.69
CA ARG A 89 -10.88 41.58 -4.83
C ARG A 89 -11.59 42.33 -3.71
N ARG A 90 -12.93 42.22 -3.67
CA ARG A 90 -13.71 42.65 -2.49
C ARG A 90 -13.27 41.78 -1.32
N ARG A 91 -12.82 42.40 -0.21
CA ARG A 91 -12.61 41.69 1.07
C ARG A 91 -13.86 40.83 1.35
N PRO A 92 -13.72 39.54 1.69
CA PRO A 92 -14.79 38.82 2.34
C PRO A 92 -15.19 39.67 3.55
N ARG A 93 -16.40 40.23 3.54
CA ARG A 93 -16.91 40.90 4.73
C ARG A 93 -16.98 39.81 5.78
N ALA A 94 -16.17 39.92 6.84
CA ALA A 94 -16.34 39.08 8.01
C ALA A 94 -17.83 39.06 8.35
N PRO A 95 -18.41 37.92 8.75
CA PRO A 95 -19.81 37.87 9.17
C PRO A 95 -20.07 39.03 10.14
N GLY A 96 -20.78 40.06 9.70
CA GLY A 96 -20.92 41.33 10.43
C GLY A 96 -21.79 41.21 11.68
N ARG A 97 -22.07 39.98 12.11
CA ARG A 97 -22.92 39.65 13.23
C ARG A 97 -22.29 38.45 13.92
N THR A 98 -21.90 38.65 15.18
CA THR A 98 -21.67 37.56 16.14
C THR A 98 -22.98 36.77 16.23
N LEU A 99 -23.07 35.65 15.51
CA LEU A 99 -24.14 34.70 15.72
C LEU A 99 -23.81 33.93 17.00
N PRO A 100 -24.77 33.73 17.92
CA PRO A 100 -24.56 32.88 19.08
C PRO A 100 -24.18 31.48 18.58
N ALA A 101 -23.07 30.95 19.08
CA ALA A 101 -22.68 29.58 18.80
C ALA A 101 -23.71 28.64 19.43
N THR A 102 -24.37 27.83 18.60
CA THR A 102 -25.17 26.71 19.10
C THR A 102 -24.22 25.69 19.72
N ALA A 103 -24.27 25.53 21.04
CA ALA A 103 -23.69 24.39 21.72
C ALA A 103 -24.59 23.17 21.52
N ALA A 104 -23.99 22.03 21.18
CA ALA A 104 -24.61 20.71 21.14
C ALA A 104 -23.75 19.75 21.95
#